data_AF-A0A7V3AN64-F1
#
_entry.id   AF-A0A7V3AN64-F1
#
_cell.length_a   1.000
_cell.length_b   1.000
_cell.length_c   1.000
_cell.angle_alpha   90.00
_cell.angle_beta   90.00
_cell.angle_gamma   90.00
#
_symmetry.space_group_name_H-M   'P 1'
#
loop_
_entity.id
_entity.type
_entity.pdbx_description
1 polymer ?
#
loop_
_entity_poly.entity_id
_entity_poly.type
_entity_poly.pdbx_seq_one_letter_code
_entity_poly.pdbx_strand_id
1 'polypeptide(L)'
;MRIVAVTKYLRNDALLAQLAGTGIRDLGESYAQELQRKHAVLSGAQPGWNAYRWHFIGHLQSNKVRKVVPLVDMIQSVDSPEIFARIEVEAARTGRRIDCL
;
A
#
# COMPACT_ATOMS: atom_id res chain seq x y z
N MET A 1 2.70 19.82 -2.92
CA MET A 1 2.96 19.12 -1.64
C MET A 1 1.92 18.02 -1.48
N ARG A 2 2.32 16.79 -1.13
CA ARG A 2 1.43 15.65 -0.86
C ARG A 2 1.58 15.22 0.61
N ILE A 3 0.48 14.88 1.27
CA ILE A 3 0.47 14.39 2.66
C ILE A 3 0.14 12.91 2.63
N VAL A 4 0.99 12.09 3.25
CA VAL A 4 0.77 10.64 3.38
C VAL A 4 0.52 10.31 4.84
N ALA A 5 -0.66 9.77 5.17
CA ALA A 5 -1.00 9.37 6.52
C ALA A 5 -0.38 8.01 6.83
N VAL A 6 0.59 7.97 7.74
CA VAL A 6 1.27 6.72 8.13
C VAL A 6 0.40 5.95 9.11
N THR A 7 0.04 4.71 8.77
CA THR A 7 -0.90 3.92 9.58
C THR A 7 -0.24 2.80 10.40
N LYS A 8 1.09 2.67 10.44
CA LYS A 8 1.80 1.43 10.86
C LYS A 8 1.58 0.95 12.29
N TYR A 9 1.01 1.80 13.14
CA TYR A 9 0.63 1.47 14.52
C TYR A 9 -0.88 1.42 14.74
N LEU A 10 -1.67 1.72 13.72
CA LEU A 10 -3.13 1.68 13.77
C LEU A 10 -3.63 0.24 13.62
N ARG A 11 -3.90 -0.41 14.75
CA ARG A 11 -4.39 -1.80 14.79
C ARG A 11 -5.92 -1.91 14.92
N ASN A 12 -6.57 -0.84 15.36
CA ASN A 12 -8.01 -0.82 15.56
C ASN A 12 -8.74 -0.53 14.25
N ASP A 13 -9.53 -1.50 13.77
CA ASP A 13 -10.24 -1.40 12.50
C ASP A 13 -11.40 -0.42 12.51
N ALA A 14 -12.04 -0.21 13.66
CA ALA A 14 -13.06 0.82 13.79
C ALA A 14 -12.46 2.22 13.62
N LEU A 15 -11.26 2.45 14.16
CA LEU A 15 -10.55 3.72 13.98
C LEU A 15 -10.00 3.86 12.55
N LEU A 16 -9.54 2.77 11.93
CA LEU A 16 -9.16 2.78 10.52
C LEU A 16 -10.34 3.14 9.60
N ALA A 17 -11.52 2.59 9.85
CA ALA A 17 -12.73 2.86 9.07
C ALA A 17 -13.16 4.34 9.14
N GLN A 18 -12.83 5.05 10.22
CA GLN A 18 -13.11 6.49 10.34
C GLN A 18 -12.37 7.34 9.29
N LEU A 19 -11.31 6.83 8.66
CA LEU A 19 -10.62 7.52 7.56
C LEU A 19 -11.53 7.83 6.37
N ALA A 20 -12.61 7.05 6.16
CA ALA A 20 -13.52 7.26 5.04
C ALA A 20 -14.17 8.65 5.04
N GLY A 21 -14.24 9.32 6.19
CA GLY A 21 -14.80 10.67 6.34
C GLY A 21 -13.80 11.82 6.37
N THR A 22 -12.48 11.55 6.40
CA THR A 22 -11.46 12.58 6.74
C THR A 22 -10.86 13.30 5.53
N GLY A 23 -11.24 12.92 4.31
CA GLY A 23 -10.63 13.44 3.07
C GLY A 23 -9.21 12.95 2.81
N ILE A 24 -8.63 12.14 3.70
CA ILE A 24 -7.32 11.50 3.51
C ILE A 24 -7.42 10.50 2.36
N ARG A 25 -6.43 10.52 1.46
CA ARG A 25 -6.36 9.66 0.29
C ARG A 25 -5.07 8.85 0.23
N ASP A 26 -3.94 9.40 0.62
CA ASP A 26 -2.66 8.69 0.58
C ASP A 26 -2.34 8.07 1.95
N LEU A 27 -2.18 6.74 1.98
CA LEU A 27 -1.88 5.96 3.18
C LEU A 27 -0.51 5.30 3.07
N GLY A 28 0.29 5.39 4.13
CA GLY A 28 1.62 4.77 4.21
C GLY A 28 1.62 3.55 5.11
N GLU A 29 2.16 2.42 4.64
CA GLU A 29 2.44 1.22 5.44
C GLU A 29 3.83 0.62 5.29
N SER A 30 4.34 0.09 6.40
CA SER A 30 5.67 -0.53 6.46
C SER A 30 5.67 -2.06 6.48
N TYR A 31 4.54 -2.69 6.83
CA TYR A 31 4.46 -4.14 7.03
C TYR A 31 3.47 -4.76 6.04
N ALA A 32 3.94 -5.70 5.21
CA ALA A 32 3.12 -6.30 4.15
C ALA A 32 1.84 -6.97 4.68
N GLN A 33 1.89 -7.60 5.85
CA GLN A 33 0.71 -8.24 6.45
C GLN A 33 -0.33 -7.23 6.94
N GLU A 34 0.12 -6.14 7.57
CA GLU A 34 -0.76 -5.06 8.00
C GLU A 34 -1.37 -4.34 6.79
N LEU A 35 -0.57 -4.10 5.74
CA LEU A 35 -1.08 -3.58 4.46
C LEU A 35 -2.20 -4.46 3.91
N GLN A 36 -1.99 -5.78 3.79
CA GLN A 36 -3.01 -6.71 3.31
C GLN A 36 -4.30 -6.63 4.14
N ARG A 37 -4.16 -6.64 5.46
CA ARG A 37 -5.29 -6.58 6.40
C ARG A 37 -6.07 -5.28 6.25
N LYS A 38 -5.38 -4.14 6.29
CA LYS A 38 -6.00 -2.81 6.22
C LYS A 38 -6.60 -2.51 4.86
N HIS A 39 -5.93 -2.94 3.79
CA HIS A 39 -6.47 -2.86 2.44
C HIS A 39 -7.80 -3.61 2.34
N ALA A 40 -7.90 -4.82 2.91
CA ALA A 40 -9.15 -5.58 2.93
C ALA A 40 -10.26 -4.88 3.74
N VAL A 41 -9.94 -4.37 4.93
CA VAL A 41 -10.89 -3.61 5.78
C VAL A 41 -11.44 -2.39 5.03
N LEU A 42 -10.56 -1.62 4.37
CA LEU A 42 -10.96 -0.40 3.67
C LEU A 42 -11.63 -0.66 2.31
N SER A 43 -11.33 -1.78 1.66
CA SER A 43 -11.98 -2.18 0.39
C SER A 43 -13.41 -2.69 0.61
N GLY A 44 -13.68 -3.34 1.75
CA GLY A 44 -15.02 -3.83 2.08
C GLY A 44 -15.97 -2.73 2.58
N ALA A 45 -15.46 -1.54 2.90
CA ALA A 45 -16.23 -0.52 3.58
C ALA A 45 -17.29 0.15 2.69
N GLN A 46 -17.06 0.39 1.39
CA GLN A 46 -18.06 0.97 0.47
C GLN A 46 -17.83 0.65 -1.03
N PRO A 47 -18.84 0.11 -1.75
CA PRO A 47 -18.80 0.03 -3.22
C PRO A 47 -18.83 1.43 -3.85
N GLY A 48 -17.89 1.72 -4.75
CA GLY A 48 -17.78 3.01 -5.43
C GLY A 48 -16.74 3.98 -4.85
N TRP A 49 -16.14 3.66 -3.70
CA TRP A 49 -15.03 4.42 -3.13
C TRP A 49 -13.67 3.77 -3.46
N ASN A 50 -13.24 3.99 -4.70
CA ASN A 50 -11.97 3.49 -5.22
C ASN A 50 -10.75 4.31 -4.78
N ALA A 51 -10.63 4.72 -3.52
CA ALA A 51 -10.03 6.04 -3.27
C ALA A 51 -9.01 6.15 -2.11
N TYR A 52 -8.25 5.09 -1.82
CA TYR A 52 -6.97 5.22 -1.13
C TYR A 52 -5.82 4.88 -2.06
N ARG A 53 -4.80 5.74 -2.06
CA ARG A 53 -3.50 5.46 -2.65
C ARG A 53 -2.59 4.88 -1.60
N TRP A 54 -2.09 3.68 -1.86
CA TRP A 54 -1.27 2.96 -0.88
C TRP A 54 0.22 3.13 -1.21
N HIS A 55 0.96 3.58 -0.21
CA HIS A 55 2.39 3.77 -0.23
C HIS A 55 3.05 2.72 0.67
N PHE A 56 3.89 1.86 0.11
CA PHE A 56 4.78 1.03 0.92
C PHE A 56 6.01 1.85 1.31
N ILE A 57 6.25 2.04 2.60
CA ILE A 57 7.31 2.91 3.14
C ILE A 57 8.31 2.17 4.04
N GLY A 58 8.19 0.85 4.15
CA GLY A 58 9.11 0.00 4.91
C GLY A 58 10.03 -0.77 3.98
N HIS A 59 11.17 -1.27 4.48
CA HIS A 59 12.07 -2.09 3.68
C HIS A 59 11.35 -3.31 3.06
N LEU A 60 11.42 -3.44 1.73
CA LEU A 60 10.69 -4.45 0.99
C LEU A 60 11.53 -5.70 0.75
N GLN A 61 11.29 -6.73 1.56
CA GLN A 61 11.91 -8.02 1.36
C GLN A 61 11.43 -8.70 0.07
N SER A 62 12.35 -9.36 -0.62
CA SER A 62 12.13 -9.96 -1.94
C SER A 62 11.01 -11.00 -2.00
N ASN A 63 10.72 -11.69 -0.89
CA ASN A 63 9.63 -12.67 -0.76
C ASN A 63 8.25 -12.03 -0.48
N LYS A 64 8.20 -10.72 -0.19
CA LYS A 64 6.96 -9.97 0.05
C LYS A 64 6.48 -9.19 -1.15
N VAL A 65 7.29 -9.04 -2.20
CA VAL A 65 6.94 -8.32 -3.45
C VAL A 65 5.57 -8.76 -3.98
N ARG A 66 5.34 -10.07 -4.12
CA ARG A 66 4.06 -10.65 -4.59
C ARG A 66 2.85 -10.32 -3.71
N LYS A 67 3.07 -9.98 -2.44
CA LYS A 67 2.01 -9.60 -1.49
C LYS A 67 1.73 -8.10 -1.52
N VAL A 68 2.76 -7.29 -1.78
CA VAL A 68 2.70 -5.82 -1.69
C VAL A 68 2.28 -5.21 -3.02
N VAL A 69 2.90 -5.60 -4.14
CA VAL A 69 2.65 -5.01 -5.46
C VAL A 69 1.18 -4.99 -5.89
N PRO A 70 0.36 -6.04 -5.64
CA PRO A 70 -1.05 -6.01 -6.00
C PRO A 70 -1.88 -4.97 -5.21
N LEU A 71 -1.33 -4.38 -4.14
CA LEU A 71 -2.07 -3.54 -3.18
C LEU A 71 -1.60 -2.09 -3.09
N VAL A 72 -0.44 -1.75 -3.67
CA VAL A 72 0.17 -0.42 -3.54
C VAL A 72 0.21 0.34 -4.85
N ASP A 73 0.19 1.66 -4.79
CA ASP A 73 0.41 2.53 -5.96
C ASP A 73 1.85 3.03 -5.98
N MET A 74 2.52 3.01 -4.83
CA MET A 74 3.88 3.51 -4.68
C MET A 74 4.69 2.66 -3.69
N ILE A 75 5.97 2.43 -4.00
CA ILE A 75 6.95 1.84 -3.08
C ILE A 75 8.08 2.86 -2.89
N GLN A 76 8.27 3.36 -1.68
CA GLN A 76 9.21 4.46 -1.37
C GLN A 76 10.56 3.99 -0.80
N SER A 77 10.83 2.70 -0.91
CA SER A 77 11.89 2.01 -0.19
C SER A 77 12.61 1.04 -1.12
N VAL A 78 12.74 1.39 -2.40
CA VAL A 78 13.43 0.54 -3.37
C VAL A 78 14.93 0.80 -3.23
N ASP A 79 15.63 -0.15 -2.60
CA ASP A 79 17.04 0.00 -2.23
C ASP A 79 18.00 -0.88 -3.05
N SER A 80 17.48 -1.68 -3.98
CA SER A 80 18.30 -2.56 -4.81
C SER A 80 17.72 -2.78 -6.22
N PRO A 81 18.58 -2.93 -7.26
CA PRO A 81 18.14 -3.29 -8.60
C PRO A 81 17.39 -4.63 -8.66
N GLU A 82 17.76 -5.60 -7.83
CA GLU A 82 17.11 -6.91 -7.75
C GLU A 82 15.67 -6.80 -7.22
N ILE A 83 15.43 -5.93 -6.25
CA ILE A 83 14.08 -5.64 -5.75
C ILE A 83 13.26 -4.93 -6.83
N PHE A 84 13.84 -3.92 -7.50
CA PHE A 84 13.17 -3.21 -8.59
C PHE A 84 12.74 -4.16 -9.72
N ALA A 85 13.63 -5.02 -10.20
CA ALA A 85 13.32 -6.00 -11.25
C ALA A 85 12.17 -6.95 -10.83
N ARG A 86 12.14 -7.36 -9.55
CA ARG A 86 11.03 -8.19 -9.03
C ARG A 86 9.70 -7.43 -9.00
N ILE A 87 9.74 -6.15 -8.63
CA ILE A 87 8.55 -5.28 -8.65
C ILE A 87 8.04 -5.17 -10.09
N GLU A 88 8.91 -4.90 -11.08
CA GLU A 88 8.52 -4.79 -12.49
C GLU A 88 7.84 -6.06 -13.01
N VAL A 89 8.43 -7.24 -12.76
CA VAL A 89 7.85 -8.52 -13.17
C VAL A 89 6.47 -8.72 -12.54
N GLU A 90 6.32 -8.42 -11.26
CA GLU A 90 5.06 -8.60 -10.54
C GLU A 90 4.00 -7.55 -10.95
N ALA A 91 4.42 -6.32 -11.22
CA ALA A 91 3.56 -5.25 -11.71
C ALA A 91 3.01 -5.61 -13.10
N ALA A 92 3.87 -6.09 -14.00
CA ALA A 92 3.46 -6.62 -15.31
C ALA A 92 2.49 -7.81 -15.16
N ARG A 93 2.78 -8.76 -14.26
CA ARG A 93 1.90 -9.92 -13.98
C ARG A 93 0.50 -9.53 -13.51
N THR A 94 0.41 -8.45 -12.73
CA THR A 94 -0.86 -7.96 -12.16
C THR A 94 -1.52 -6.86 -13.00
N GLY A 95 -0.92 -6.46 -14.13
CA GLY A 95 -1.41 -5.38 -14.97
C GLY A 95 -1.40 -4.02 -14.27
N ARG A 96 -0.53 -3.82 -13.27
CA ARG A 96 -0.44 -2.59 -12.49
C ARG A 96 0.79 -1.77 -12.89
N ARG A 97 0.70 -0.46 -12.68
CA ARG A 97 1.84 0.46 -12.71
C ARG A 97 2.10 0.92 -11.28
N ILE A 98 3.35 0.80 -10.82
CA ILE A 98 3.76 1.12 -9.46
C ILE A 98 4.85 2.18 -9.55
N ASP A 99 4.67 3.31 -8.86
CA ASP A 99 5.71 4.33 -8.74
C ASP A 99 6.75 3.89 -7.70
N CYS A 100 8.04 4.12 -7.97
CA CYS A 100 9.14 3.75 -7.07
C CYS A 100 9.97 4.98 -6.70
N LEU A 101 10.38 5.07 -5.43
CA LEU A 101 11.42 5.98 -4.93
C LEU A 101 12.51 5.21 -4.20
#